data_AF-A0A1E7EUM1-F1
#
_entry.id   AF-A0A1E7EUM1-F1
#
_cell.length_a   1.000
_cell.length_b   1.000
_cell.length_c   1.000
_cell.angle_alpha   90.00
_cell.angle_beta   90.00
_cell.angle_gamma   90.00
#
_symmetry.space_group_name_H-M   'P 1'
#
loop_
_entity.id
_entity.type
_entity.pdbx_description
1 polymer ?
#
loop_
_entity_poly.entity_id
_entity_poly.type
_entity_poly.pdbx_seq_one_letter_code
_entity_poly.pdbx_strand_id
1 'polypeptide(L)'
;MHPPLDRPHPECQDEINGLRECHRSASKLKFWACNEVKDALDKCFREEKKKMLKETIFFNLEEKRQEEYSQAALAFNNKGVTFRESLTTDPIYQKELEKEKKR
;
A
#
# COMPACT_ATOMS: atom_id res chain seq x y z
N MET A 1 1.08 -20.68 11.28
CA MET A 1 -0.19 -20.11 11.76
C MET A 1 -0.64 -19.02 10.79
N HIS A 2 -1.87 -19.10 10.30
CA HIS A 2 -2.46 -18.12 9.36
C HIS A 2 -3.22 -17.03 10.15
N PRO A 3 -3.45 -15.83 9.58
CA PRO A 3 -4.35 -14.83 10.16
C PRO A 3 -5.78 -15.38 10.35
N PRO A 4 -6.62 -14.77 11.21
CA PRO A 4 -7.99 -15.22 11.41
C PRO A 4 -8.77 -15.27 10.09
N LEU A 5 -9.43 -16.40 9.82
CA LEU A 5 -10.20 -16.69 8.61
C LEU A 5 -11.70 -16.39 8.78
N ASP A 6 -12.05 -15.53 9.73
CA ASP A 6 -13.45 -15.28 10.12
C ASP A 6 -14.22 -14.44 9.08
N ARG A 7 -13.50 -13.76 8.20
CA ARG A 7 -14.05 -12.98 7.08
C ARG A 7 -14.23 -13.87 5.85
N PRO A 8 -15.30 -13.68 5.05
CA PRO A 8 -15.49 -14.44 3.82
C PRO A 8 -14.41 -14.06 2.79
N HIS A 9 -13.82 -15.09 2.18
CA HIS A 9 -12.83 -14.96 1.11
C HIS A 9 -13.33 -15.72 -0.12
N PRO A 10 -14.18 -15.09 -0.96
CA PRO A 10 -14.85 -15.80 -2.05
C PRO A 10 -13.88 -16.39 -3.08
N GLU A 11 -12.72 -15.77 -3.30
CA GLU A 11 -11.71 -16.25 -4.26
C GLU A 11 -10.78 -17.33 -3.67
N CYS A 12 -10.63 -17.39 -2.34
CA CYS A 12 -9.71 -18.31 -1.65
C CYS A 12 -10.43 -19.35 -0.79
N GLN A 13 -11.73 -19.55 -1.01
CA GLN A 13 -12.56 -20.40 -0.16
C GLN A 13 -12.17 -21.86 -0.26
N ASP A 14 -11.68 -22.29 -1.43
CA ASP A 14 -11.27 -23.66 -1.70
C ASP A 14 -9.98 -24.01 -0.95
N GLU A 15 -9.00 -23.12 -0.92
CA GLU A 15 -7.76 -23.26 -0.15
C GLU A 15 -8.03 -23.26 1.36
N ILE A 16 -8.99 -22.45 1.82
CA ILE A 16 -9.44 -22.46 3.22
C ILE A 16 -10.06 -23.81 3.57
N ASN A 17 -10.89 -24.37 2.69
CA ASN A 17 -11.50 -25.67 2.89
C ASN A 17 -10.44 -26.78 2.91
N GLY A 18 -9.45 -26.73 2.02
CA GLY A 18 -8.30 -27.63 2.02
C GLY A 18 -7.52 -27.58 3.34
N LEU A 19 -7.28 -26.38 3.88
CA LEU A 19 -6.56 -26.25 5.15
C LEU A 19 -7.37 -26.78 6.34
N ARG A 20 -8.70 -26.52 6.35
CA ARG A 20 -9.61 -27.08 7.35
C ARG A 20 -9.62 -28.60 7.32
N GLU A 21 -9.62 -29.19 6.13
CA GLU A 21 -9.60 -30.64 5.96
C GLU A 21 -8.25 -31.24 6.40
N CYS A 22 -7.14 -30.56 6.10
CA CYS A 22 -5.83 -30.96 6.59
C CYS A 22 -5.76 -30.92 8.12
N HIS A 23 -6.28 -29.87 8.75
CA HIS A 23 -6.32 -29.78 10.22
C HIS A 23 -7.28 -30.79 10.88
N ARG A 24 -8.33 -31.24 10.18
CA ARG A 24 -9.24 -32.30 10.67
C ARG A 24 -8.60 -33.69 10.58
N SER A 25 -7.87 -33.96 9.51
CA SER A 25 -7.27 -35.28 9.23
C SER A 25 -5.88 -35.47 9.81
N ALA A 26 -5.11 -34.39 9.98
CA ALA A 26 -3.76 -34.45 10.52
C ALA A 26 -3.77 -34.62 12.04
N SER A 27 -2.94 -35.56 12.53
CA SER A 27 -2.73 -35.70 13.97
C SER A 27 -1.97 -34.48 14.52
N LYS A 28 -2.26 -34.09 15.77
CA LYS A 28 -1.57 -32.98 16.46
C LYS A 28 -0.03 -33.13 16.54
N LEU A 29 0.50 -34.33 16.28
CA LEU A 29 1.92 -34.65 16.25
C LEU A 29 2.61 -34.27 14.92
N LYS A 30 1.84 -34.02 13.85
CA LYS A 30 2.37 -33.67 12.52
C LYS A 30 2.18 -32.18 12.21
N PHE A 31 2.84 -31.34 13.00
CA PHE A 31 2.70 -29.88 12.91
C PHE A 31 3.09 -29.29 11.54
N TRP A 32 3.92 -30.00 10.77
CA TRP A 32 4.38 -29.62 9.42
C TRP A 32 3.59 -30.24 8.26
N ALA A 33 2.64 -31.15 8.52
CA ALA A 33 1.96 -31.89 7.45
C ALA A 33 1.07 -31.01 6.56
N CYS A 34 0.65 -29.86 7.04
CA CYS A 34 -0.24 -28.95 6.31
C CYS A 34 0.49 -27.76 5.66
N ASN A 35 1.83 -27.81 5.57
CA ASN A 35 2.61 -26.69 5.03
C ASN A 35 2.31 -26.40 3.56
N GLU A 36 2.16 -27.42 2.72
CA GLU A 36 1.85 -27.23 1.29
C GLU A 36 0.49 -26.55 1.08
N VAL A 37 -0.52 -26.99 1.84
CA VAL A 37 -1.87 -26.41 1.81
C VAL A 37 -1.86 -24.98 2.36
N LYS A 38 -1.06 -24.74 3.40
CA LYS A 38 -0.83 -23.39 3.93
C LYS A 38 -0.16 -22.48 2.90
N ASP A 39 0.83 -22.96 2.17
CA ASP A 39 1.55 -22.17 1.18
C ASP A 39 0.64 -21.80 -0.01
N ALA A 40 -0.23 -22.72 -0.42
CA ALA A 40 -1.28 -22.45 -1.41
C ALA A 40 -2.24 -21.35 -0.93
N LEU A 41 -2.70 -21.44 0.32
CA LEU A 41 -3.58 -20.43 0.93
C LEU A 41 -2.90 -19.04 1.02
N ASP A 42 -1.64 -19.00 1.47
CA ASP A 42 -0.88 -17.75 1.58
C ASP A 42 -0.67 -17.11 0.19
N LYS A 43 -0.50 -17.91 -0.86
CA LYS A 43 -0.42 -17.43 -2.24
C LYS A 43 -1.74 -16.81 -2.67
N CYS A 44 -2.87 -17.46 -2.42
CA CYS A 44 -4.18 -16.94 -2.78
C CYS A 44 -4.47 -15.60 -2.08
N PHE A 45 -4.23 -15.49 -0.76
CA PHE A 45 -4.42 -14.22 -0.04
C PHE A 45 -3.51 -13.09 -0.52
N ARG A 46 -2.31 -13.43 -0.97
CA ARG A 46 -1.41 -12.44 -1.56
C ARG A 46 -1.98 -11.90 -2.88
N GLU A 47 -2.64 -12.73 -3.68
CA GLU A 47 -3.28 -12.34 -4.93
C GLU A 47 -4.55 -11.53 -4.69
N GLU A 48 -5.43 -11.99 -3.80
CA GLU A 48 -6.64 -11.26 -3.39
C GLU A 48 -6.29 -9.87 -2.85
N LYS A 49 -5.29 -9.78 -1.95
CA LYS A 49 -4.82 -8.49 -1.42
C LYS A 49 -4.28 -7.59 -2.52
N LYS A 50 -3.53 -8.13 -3.49
CA LYS A 50 -3.01 -7.34 -4.61
C LYS A 50 -4.14 -6.79 -5.49
N LYS A 51 -5.18 -7.57 -5.72
CA LYS A 51 -6.36 -7.14 -6.49
C LYS A 51 -7.11 -6.03 -5.75
N MET A 52 -7.43 -6.24 -4.47
CA MET A 52 -8.05 -5.21 -3.62
C MET A 52 -7.20 -3.94 -3.56
N LEU A 53 -5.88 -4.07 -3.44
CA LEU A 53 -4.97 -2.94 -3.44
C LEU A 53 -5.03 -2.19 -4.78
N LYS A 54 -5.03 -2.89 -5.92
CA LYS A 54 -5.17 -2.26 -7.23
C LYS A 54 -6.50 -1.50 -7.35
N GLU A 55 -7.61 -2.11 -6.93
CA GLU A 55 -8.92 -1.47 -7.01
C GLU A 55 -9.01 -0.24 -6.09
N THR A 56 -8.52 -0.33 -4.86
CA THR A 56 -8.66 0.73 -3.85
C THR A 56 -7.64 1.86 -4.00
N ILE A 57 -6.38 1.52 -4.32
CA ILE A 57 -5.29 2.49 -4.45
C ILE A 57 -5.39 3.25 -5.76
N PHE A 58 -5.65 2.58 -6.90
CA PHE A 58 -5.73 3.31 -8.18
C PHE A 58 -6.94 4.26 -8.23
N PHE A 59 -8.07 3.89 -7.61
CA PHE A 59 -9.27 4.73 -7.63
C PHE A 59 -9.09 6.05 -6.88
N ASN A 60 -8.31 6.08 -5.80
CA ASN A 60 -8.19 7.26 -4.94
C ASN A 60 -6.81 7.94 -4.99
N LEU A 61 -5.83 7.37 -5.69
CA LEU A 61 -4.48 7.93 -5.73
C LEU A 61 -4.43 9.27 -6.46
N GLU A 62 -5.13 9.38 -7.60
CA GLU A 62 -5.11 10.61 -8.37
C GLU A 62 -5.88 11.72 -7.68
N GLU A 63 -7.05 11.40 -7.13
CA GLU A 63 -7.87 12.33 -6.34
C GLU A 63 -7.10 12.80 -5.10
N LYS A 64 -6.55 11.89 -4.27
CA LYS A 64 -5.74 12.27 -3.11
C LYS A 64 -4.51 13.09 -3.48
N ARG A 65 -3.86 12.76 -4.60
CA ARG A 65 -2.72 13.52 -5.10
C ARG A 65 -3.14 14.94 -5.50
N GLN A 66 -4.29 15.11 -6.16
CA GLN A 66 -4.84 16.41 -6.50
C GLN A 66 -5.25 17.20 -5.26
N GLU A 67 -5.85 16.55 -4.27
CA GLU A 67 -6.16 17.16 -2.96
C GLU A 67 -4.88 17.65 -2.27
N GLU A 68 -3.84 16.82 -2.19
CA GLU A 68 -2.53 17.20 -1.64
C GLU A 68 -1.93 18.41 -2.37
N TYR A 69 -1.97 18.42 -3.70
CA TYR A 69 -1.51 19.56 -4.49
C TYR A 69 -2.34 20.83 -4.24
N SER A 70 -3.67 20.69 -4.13
CA SER A 70 -4.56 21.82 -3.86
C SER A 70 -4.32 22.43 -2.48
N GLN A 71 -4.11 21.59 -1.46
CA GLN A 71 -3.80 22.01 -0.10
C GLN A 71 -2.42 22.68 -0.02
N ALA A 72 -1.43 22.13 -0.72
CA ALA A 72 -0.13 22.77 -0.85
C ALA A 72 -0.26 24.15 -1.52
N ALA A 73 -1.03 24.27 -2.61
CA ALA A 73 -1.24 25.54 -3.30
C ALA A 73 -1.91 26.61 -2.41
N LEU A 74 -2.88 26.21 -1.57
CA LEU A 74 -3.51 27.09 -0.58
C LEU A 74 -2.52 27.54 0.50
N ALA A 75 -1.68 26.63 0.99
CA ALA A 75 -0.68 26.93 2.02
C ALA A 75 0.42 27.88 1.53
N PHE A 76 0.78 27.84 0.24
CA PHE A 76 1.82 28.69 -0.34
C PHE A 76 1.32 30.06 -0.85
N ASN A 77 0.04 30.40 -0.66
CA ASN A 77 -0.54 31.73 -0.93
C ASN A 77 -0.24 32.28 -2.35
N ASN A 78 0.05 31.41 -3.32
CA ASN A 78 0.46 31.79 -4.68
C ASN A 78 -0.01 30.77 -5.73
N LYS A 79 -1.09 31.11 -6.42
CA LYS A 79 -1.41 30.86 -7.84
C LYS A 79 -0.88 29.57 -8.52
N GLY A 80 -1.07 28.40 -7.92
CA GLY A 80 -0.90 27.11 -8.63
C GLY A 80 0.50 26.87 -9.24
N VAL A 81 1.52 27.57 -8.74
CA VAL A 81 2.92 27.35 -9.13
C VAL A 81 3.51 26.21 -8.31
N THR A 82 4.33 25.39 -8.95
CA THR A 82 5.02 24.29 -8.27
C THR A 82 6.01 24.83 -7.23
N PHE A 83 6.35 24.02 -6.22
CA PHE A 83 7.33 24.41 -5.20
C PHE A 83 8.68 24.86 -5.80
N ARG A 84 9.11 24.28 -6.93
CA ARG A 84 10.33 24.73 -7.62
C ARG A 84 10.18 26.14 -8.21
N GLU A 85 9.03 26.45 -8.77
CA GLU A 85 8.73 27.76 -9.33
C GLU A 85 8.52 28.83 -8.24
N SER A 86 8.03 28.45 -7.05
CA SER A 86 7.98 29.38 -5.93
C SER A 86 9.38 29.71 -5.39
N LEU A 87 10.29 28.73 -5.38
CA LEU A 87 11.68 28.97 -4.95
C LEU A 87 12.44 29.92 -5.88
N THR A 88 12.12 29.97 -7.17
CA THR A 88 12.79 30.94 -8.08
C THR A 88 12.38 32.38 -7.78
N THR A 89 11.19 32.58 -7.21
CA THR A 89 10.67 33.90 -6.85
C THR A 89 10.92 34.27 -5.38
N ASP A 90 11.34 33.33 -4.54
CA ASP A 90 11.66 33.56 -3.13
C ASP A 90 13.00 34.30 -2.94
N PRO A 91 12.99 35.55 -2.41
CA PRO A 91 14.20 36.36 -2.27
C PRO A 91 15.16 35.85 -1.18
N ILE A 92 14.69 35.08 -0.20
CA ILE A 92 15.53 34.46 0.84
C ILE A 92 16.30 33.30 0.23
N TYR A 93 15.61 32.44 -0.54
CA TYR A 93 16.24 31.30 -1.22
C TYR A 93 17.31 31.74 -2.22
N GLN A 94 17.04 32.77 -3.03
CA GLN A 94 18.02 33.30 -3.99
C GLN A 94 19.28 33.84 -3.29
N LYS A 95 19.12 34.54 -2.16
CA LYS A 95 20.27 35.00 -1.37
C LYS A 95 21.13 33.87 -0.84
N GLU A 96 20.53 32.76 -0.43
CA GLU A 96 21.29 31.62 0.09
C GLU A 96 22.03 30.87 -1.03
N LEU A 97 21.40 30.73 -2.20
CA LEU A 97 22.05 30.24 -3.43
C LEU A 97 23.27 31.08 -3.83
N GLU A 98 23.15 32.41 -3.74
CA GLU A 98 24.27 33.31 -4.02
C GLU A 98 25.42 33.15 -3.01
N LYS A 99 25.11 32.88 -1.73
CA LYS A 99 26.15 32.58 -0.73
C LYS A 99 26.85 31.27 -1.02
N GLU A 100 26.12 30.21 -1.37
CA GLU A 100 26.73 28.93 -1.73
C GLU A 100 27.64 29.05 -2.95
N LYS A 101 27.23 29.80 -3.99
CA LYS A 101 28.07 30.03 -5.17
C LYS A 101 29.37 30.80 -4.86
N LYS A 102 29.38 31.58 -3.78
CA LYS A 102 30.54 32.34 -3.32
C LYS A 102 31.42 31.55 -2.34
N ARG A 103 30.99 30.36 -1.92
CA ARG A 103 31.70 29.48 -1.00
C ARG A 103 32.59 28.50 -1.79
#